data_AF-A0A267TM60-F1
#
_entry.id   AF-A0A267TM60-F1
#
_cell.length_a   1.000
_cell.length_b   1.000
_cell.length_c   1.000
_cell.angle_alpha   90.00
_cell.angle_beta   90.00
_cell.angle_gamma   90.00
#
_symmetry.space_group_name_H-M   'P 1'
#
loop_
_entity.id
_entity.type
_entity.pdbx_description
1 polymer ?
#
loop_
_entity_poly.entity_id
_entity_poly.type
_entity_poly.pdbx_seq_one_letter_code
_entity_poly.pdbx_strand_id
1 'polypeptide(L)' 'MVRMFVNIGFNEKISPANIVGAFAGESGIPGNVLGQIDIFDKYSFVDVPKEFANTVLNRMEGASIKGKKVNVEIAKPNN' A
#
# COMPACT_ATOMS: atom_id res chain seq x y z
N MET A 1 10.63 -9.28 0.96
CA MET A 1 9.58 -8.28 0.73
C MET A 1 9.58 -7.86 -0.73
N VAL A 2 8.43 -7.37 -1.21
CA VAL A 2 8.24 -6.62 -2.45
C VAL A 2 7.77 -5.24 -2.03
N ARG A 3 8.52 -4.22 -2.43
CA ARG A 3 8.17 -2.83 -2.13
C ARG A 3 7.10 -2.38 -3.12
N MET A 4 6.00 -1.86 -2.61
CA MET A 4 4.89 -1.35 -3.40
C MET A 4 4.82 0.16 -3.30
N PHE A 5 4.56 0.81 -4.42
CA PHE A 5 4.22 2.22 -4.51
C PHE A 5 2.71 2.40 -4.39
N VAL A 6 2.29 3.40 -3.61
CA VAL A 6 0.90 3.83 -3.50
C VAL A 6 0.84 5.32 -3.77
N ASN A 7 -0.01 5.76 -4.71
CA ASN A 7 -0.13 7.17 -5.10
C ASN A 7 -0.90 8.05 -4.09
N ILE A 8 -0.73 7.79 -2.80
CA ILE A 8 -1.36 8.54 -1.71
C ILE A 8 -0.35 8.80 -0.60
N GLY A 9 -0.40 10.00 -0.02
CA GLY A 9 0.61 10.46 0.94
C GLY A 9 0.07 11.34 2.05
N PHE A 10 0.99 12.07 2.68
CA PHE A 10 0.73 12.93 3.83
C PHE A 10 -0.27 14.07 3.52
N ASN A 11 -0.28 14.60 2.30
CA ASN A 11 -1.25 15.61 1.87
C ASN A 11 -2.71 15.12 1.96
N GLU A 12 -2.92 13.80 1.87
CA GLU A 12 -4.22 13.17 2.05
C GLU A 12 -4.51 12.79 3.52
N LYS A 13 -3.64 13.23 4.43
CA LYS A 13 -3.66 12.94 5.86
C LYS A 13 -3.62 11.42 6.11
N ILE A 14 -2.77 10.72 5.37
CA ILE A 14 -2.56 9.29 5.50
C ILE A 14 -1.59 9.00 6.63
N SER A 15 -1.93 7.99 7.41
CA SER A 15 -1.10 7.42 8.47
C SER A 15 -0.80 5.94 8.18
N PRO A 16 0.22 5.35 8.83
CA PRO A 16 0.51 3.93 8.66
C PRO A 16 -0.69 3.03 8.99
N ALA A 17 -1.48 3.40 10.00
CA ALA A 17 -2.70 2.68 10.37
C ALA A 17 -3.75 2.67 9.23
N ASN A 18 -3.84 3.75 8.44
CA ASN A 18 -4.75 3.79 7.30
C ASN A 18 -4.27 2.85 6.18
N ILE A 19 -2.97 2.81 5.92
CA ILE A 19 -2.37 1.89 4.96
C ILE A 19 -2.62 0.44 5.39
N VAL A 20 -2.29 0.11 6.65
CA VAL A 20 -2.49 -1.24 7.20
C VAL A 20 -3.96 -1.66 7.09
N GLY A 21 -4.88 -0.77 7.50
CA GLY A 21 -6.32 -1.05 7.44
C GLY A 21 -6.83 -1.25 6.01
N ALA A 22 -6.37 -0.44 5.06
CA ALA A 22 -6.76 -0.59 3.67
C ALA A 22 -6.21 -1.86 3.03
N PHE A 23 -4.91 -2.14 3.21
CA PHE A 23 -4.30 -3.34 2.66
C PHE A 23 -4.92 -4.59 3.27
N ALA A 24 -5.13 -4.64 4.59
CA ALA A 24 -5.77 -5.78 5.23
C ALA A 24 -7.24 -5.94 4.82
N GLY A 25 -8.00 -4.84 4.75
CA GLY A 25 -9.42 -4.85 4.41
C GLY A 25 -9.69 -5.24 2.94
N GLU A 26 -8.96 -4.64 2.00
CA GLU A 26 -9.20 -4.84 0.57
C GLU A 26 -8.60 -6.16 0.07
N SER A 27 -7.37 -6.47 0.49
CA SER A 27 -6.66 -7.68 0.04
C SER A 27 -6.88 -8.92 0.90
N GLY A 28 -7.46 -8.76 2.10
CA GLY A 28 -7.72 -9.86 3.02
C GLY A 28 -6.46 -10.43 3.70
N ILE A 29 -5.31 -9.76 3.55
CA ILE A 29 -4.07 -10.20 4.20
C ILE A 29 -4.00 -9.72 5.64
N PRO A 30 -3.29 -10.44 6.53
CA PRO A 30 -3.09 -9.96 7.89
C PRO A 30 -2.27 -8.67 7.92
N GLY A 31 -2.80 -7.60 8.53
CA GLY A 31 -2.11 -6.30 8.55
C GLY A 31 -0.73 -6.32 9.24
N ASN A 32 -0.51 -7.27 10.14
CA ASN A 32 0.76 -7.47 10.84
C ASN A 32 1.88 -8.08 9.98
N VAL A 33 1.57 -8.57 8.77
CA VAL A 33 2.58 -9.08 7.84
C VAL A 33 3.19 -8.00 6.96
N LEU A 34 2.59 -6.80 6.94
CA LEU A 34 3.15 -5.64 6.26
C LEU A 34 4.45 -5.23 6.95
N GLY A 35 5.45 -4.91 6.15
CA GLY A 35 6.77 -4.47 6.61
C GLY A 35 6.83 -2.96 6.80
N GLN A 36 7.93 -2.38 6.34
CA GLN A 36 8.15 -0.94 6.40
C GLN A 36 7.09 -0.19 5.60
N ILE A 37 6.60 0.91 6.19
CA ILE A 37 5.68 1.85 5.56
C ILE A 37 6.35 3.22 5.60
N ASP A 38 6.70 3.74 4.43
CA ASP A 38 7.27 5.07 4.28
C ASP A 38 6.22 5.98 3.63
N ILE A 39 5.86 7.09 4.29
CA ILE A 39 4.85 8.03 3.80
C ILE A 39 5.55 9.33 3.40
N PHE A 40 5.36 9.73 2.16
CA PHE A 40 5.84 11.00 1.59
C PHE A 40 4.65 11.94 1.35
N ASP A 41 4.92 13.17 0.93
CA ASP A 41 3.86 14.19 0.75
C ASP A 41 2.74 13.74 -0.19
N LYS A 42 3.08 13.06 -1.30
CA LYS A 42 2.14 12.70 -2.38
C LYS A 42 1.98 11.20 -2.62
N TYR A 43 2.83 10.38 -1.99
CA TYR A 43 2.84 8.95 -2.22
C TYR A 43 3.38 8.22 -0.99
N SER A 44 3.25 6.90 -0.98
CA SER A 44 3.76 6.04 0.09
C SER A 44 4.42 4.81 -0.50
N PHE A 45 5.34 4.21 0.24
CA PHE A 45 5.85 2.88 -0.01
C PHE A 45 5.44 1.92 1.09
N VAL A 46 5.14 0.68 0.71
CA VAL A 46 4.72 -0.38 1.61
C VAL A 46 5.46 -1.65 1.25
N ASP A 47 6.18 -2.25 2.20
CA ASP A 47 6.76 -3.57 2.01
C ASP A 47 5.74 -4.67 2.27
N VAL A 48 5.54 -5.53 1.29
CA VAL A 48 4.62 -6.67 1.38
C VAL A 48 5.41 -7.98 1.23
N PRO A 49 5.08 -9.04 1.98
CA PRO A 49 5.69 -10.35 1.77
C PRO A 49 5.48 -10.85 0.33
N LYS A 50 6.50 -11.54 -0.23
CA LYS A 50 6.47 -11.98 -1.63
C LYS A 50 5.26 -12.87 -1.94
N GLU A 51 4.86 -13.71 -0.99
CA GLU A 51 3.69 -14.60 -1.10
C GLU A 51 2.36 -13.83 -1.26
N PHE A 52 2.27 -12.61 -0.70
CA PHE A 52 1.07 -11.77 -0.78
C PHE A 52 1.15 -10.71 -1.87
N ALA A 53 2.32 -10.51 -2.51
CA ALA A 53 2.53 -9.40 -3.44
C ALA A 53 1.52 -9.42 -4.60
N ASN A 54 1.31 -10.58 -5.21
CA ASN A 54 0.37 -10.72 -6.33
C ASN A 54 -1.09 -10.53 -5.89
N THR A 55 -1.44 -11.04 -4.70
CA THR A 55 -2.78 -10.86 -4.11
C THR A 55 -3.07 -9.39 -3.88
N VAL A 56 -2.14 -8.65 -3.28
CA VAL A 56 -2.30 -7.22 -3.04
C VAL A 56 -2.44 -6.44 -4.35
N LEU A 57 -1.62 -6.71 -5.37
CA LEU A 57 -1.73 -6.03 -6.67
C LEU A 57 -3.11 -6.21 -7.30
N ASN A 58 -3.64 -7.44 -7.30
CA ASN A 58 -4.95 -7.72 -7.89
C ASN A 58 -6.10 -7.15 -7.05
N ARG A 59 -6.01 -7.20 -5.73
CA ARG A 59 -7.10 -6.80 -4.83
C ARG A 59 -7.16 -5.31 -4.56
N MET A 60 -6.01 -4.63 -4.66
CA MET A 60 -5.93 -3.18 -4.51
C MET A 60 -6.26 -2.44 -5.81
N GLU A 61 -6.48 -3.15 -6.93
CA GLU A 61 -6.89 -2.53 -8.19
C GLU A 61 -8.25 -1.83 -8.01
N GLY A 62 -8.27 -0.51 -8.19
CA GLY A 62 -9.48 0.31 -7.99
C GLY A 62 -9.86 0.54 -6.52
N ALA A 63 -9.03 0.10 -5.57
CA ALA A 63 -9.27 0.30 -4.15
C ALA A 63 -9.26 1.78 -3.75
N SER A 64 -9.77 2.06 -2.56
CA SER A 64 -9.79 3.41 -2.01
C SER A 64 -9.30 3.45 -0.57
N ILE A 65 -8.45 4.44 -0.25
CA ILE A 65 -7.96 4.68 1.11
C ILE A 65 -8.56 6.00 1.59
N LYS A 66 -9.32 5.95 2.69
CA LYS A 66 -10.09 7.10 3.22
C LYS A 66 -10.99 7.77 2.16
N GLY A 67 -11.64 6.96 1.33
CA GLY A 67 -12.54 7.44 0.28
C GLY A 67 -11.85 8.06 -0.93
N LYS A 68 -10.51 8.00 -1.01
CA LYS A 68 -9.74 8.42 -2.20
C LYS A 68 -9.28 7.20 -2.97
N LYS A 69 -9.55 7.16 -4.27
CA LYS A 69 -9.04 6.10 -5.14
C LYS A 69 -7.53 6.10 -5.14
N VAL A 70 -6.95 4.91 -5.00
CA VAL A 70 -5.50 4.71 -5.04
C VAL A 70 -5.11 3.77 -6.16
N ASN A 71 -3.87 3.91 -6.60
CA ASN A 71 -3.18 3.02 -7.50
C ASN A 71 -2.03 2.40 -6.73
N VAL A 72 -1.96 1.07 -6.76
CA VAL A 72 -0.88 0.29 -6.12
C VAL A 72 -0.09 -0.41 -7.20
N GLU A 73 1.22 -0.22 -7.21
CA GLU A 73 2.13 -0.80 -8.19
C GLU A 73 3.38 -1.36 -7.50
N ILE A 74 4.10 -2.27 -8.15
CA ILE A 74 5.43 -2.65 -7.68
C ILE A 74 6.34 -1.43 -7.83
N ALA A 75 7.00 -1.04 -6.73
CA ALA A 75 7.94 0.07 -6.76
C ALA A 75 9.09 -0.28 -7.71
N LYS A 76 9.33 0.60 -8.69
CA LYS A 76 10.47 0.44 -9.60
C LYS A 76 11.76 0.61 -8.80
N PRO A 77 12.77 -0.25 -8.97
CA PRO A 77 14.09 0.03 -8.42
C PRO A 77 14.58 1.36 -8.99
N ASN A 78 15.03 2.26 -8.11
CA ASN A 78 15.72 3.48 -8.56
C ASN A 78 16.94 3.03 -9.36
N ASN A 79 16.98 3.40 -10.64
CA ASN A 79 18.12 3.24 -11.53
C ASN A 79 19.08 4.42 -11.37
#